data_AF-A0A0J6CTI0-F1
#
_entry.id   AF-A0A0J6CTI0-F1
#
_cell.length_a   1.000
_cell.length_b   1.000
_cell.length_c   1.000
_cell.angle_alpha   90.00
_cell.angle_beta   90.00
_cell.angle_gamma   90.00
#
_symmetry.space_group_name_H-M   'P 1'
#
loop_
_entity.id
_entity.type
_entity.pdbx_description
1 polymer ?
#
loop_
_entity_poly.entity_id
_entity_poly.type
_entity_poly.pdbx_seq_one_letter_code
_entity_poly.pdbx_strand_id
1 'polypeptide(L)' 'MLKHAHELVEFADEQLQLATKQQPAVSDKGYTETQQLLERMSVELDKMIHSANPEQRDALSRAQQQVQDCQNDFILGFDT' A
#
# COMPACT_ATOMS: atom_id res chain seq x y z
N MET A 1 -10.51 -21.08 -3.15
CA MET A 1 -9.16 -20.48 -3.05
C MET A 1 -8.90 -19.38 -4.09
N LEU A 2 -9.32 -19.50 -5.36
CA LEU A 2 -9.15 -18.43 -6.36
C LEU A 2 -9.97 -17.14 -6.09
N LYS A 3 -11.11 -17.20 -5.40
CA LYS A 3 -11.94 -16.01 -5.11
C LYS A 3 -11.26 -15.02 -4.16
N HIS A 4 -10.69 -15.52 -3.06
CA HIS A 4 -9.98 -14.67 -2.09
C HIS A 4 -8.78 -13.97 -2.70
N ALA A 5 -8.13 -14.59 -3.68
CA ALA A 5 -7.00 -13.99 -4.37
C ALA A 5 -7.34 -12.69 -5.11
N HIS A 6 -8.48 -12.71 -5.80
CA HIS A 6 -8.95 -11.58 -6.58
C HIS A 6 -9.39 -10.45 -5.66
N GLU A 7 -10.16 -10.81 -4.62
CA GLU A 7 -10.59 -9.88 -3.57
C GLU A 7 -9.40 -9.20 -2.88
N LEU A 8 -8.32 -9.95 -2.63
CA LEU A 8 -7.10 -9.45 -2.01
C LEU A 8 -6.30 -8.50 -2.91
N VAL A 9 -6.23 -8.77 -4.21
CA VAL A 9 -5.54 -7.89 -5.18
C VAL A 9 -6.36 -6.62 -5.44
N GLU A 10 -7.68 -6.74 -5.59
CA GLU A 10 -8.57 -5.59 -5.75
C GLU A 10 -8.52 -4.69 -4.50
N PHE A 11 -8.56 -5.28 -3.31
CA PHE A 11 -8.41 -4.54 -2.06
C PHE A 11 -7.06 -3.80 -2.00
N ALA A 12 -5.96 -4.45 -2.36
CA ALA A 12 -4.63 -3.83 -2.39
C ALA A 12 -4.57 -2.62 -3.35
N ASP A 13 -5.14 -2.76 -4.54
CA ASP A 13 -5.17 -1.70 -5.56
C ASP A 13 -6.03 -0.52 -5.10
N GLU A 14 -7.21 -0.78 -4.53
CA GLU A 14 -8.07 0.27 -3.96
C GLU A 14 -7.38 1.08 -2.87
N GLN A 15 -6.70 0.39 -1.94
CA GLN A 15 -6.00 1.04 -0.85
C GLN A 15 -4.83 1.90 -1.36
N LEU A 16 -4.10 1.43 -2.37
CA LEU A 16 -3.03 2.20 -3.00
C LEU A 16 -3.57 3.46 -3.67
N GLN A 17 -4.65 3.34 -4.46
CA GLN A 17 -5.28 4.48 -5.11
C GLN A 17 -5.77 5.53 -4.10
N LEU A 18 -6.30 5.11 -2.95
CA LEU A 18 -6.73 6.02 -1.88
C LEU A 18 -5.56 6.77 -1.25
N ALA A 19 -4.41 6.12 -1.07
CA ALA A 19 -3.21 6.76 -0.54
C ALA A 19 -2.63 7.78 -1.54
N THR A 20 -2.51 7.41 -2.82
CA THR A 20 -1.98 8.30 -3.87
C THR A 20 -2.87 9.53 -4.11
N LYS A 21 -4.20 9.40 -4.01
CA LYS A 21 -5.12 10.54 -4.18
C LYS A 21 -4.98 11.62 -3.09
N GLN A 22 -4.48 11.26 -1.91
CA GLN A 22 -4.30 12.21 -0.81
C GLN A 22 -3.03 13.08 -0.96
N GLN A 23 -2.11 12.70 -1.85
CA GLN A 23 -0.78 13.30 -2.02
C GLN A 23 -0.70 14.83 -2.30
N PRO A 24 -1.66 15.52 -2.96
CA PRO A 24 -1.41 16.91 -3.39
C PRO A 24 -1.45 18.02 -2.31
N ALA A 25 -1.92 17.77 -1.07
CA ALA A 25 -2.09 18.84 -0.07
C ALA A 25 -2.17 18.32 1.37
N VAL A 26 -1.16 17.56 1.79
CA VAL A 26 -1.21 16.88 3.07
C VAL A 26 -0.66 17.79 4.18
N SER A 27 -1.53 18.33 5.04
CA SER A 27 -1.12 18.97 6.31
C SER A 27 -0.31 18.00 7.19
N ASP A 28 0.50 18.47 8.15
CA ASP A 28 1.27 17.60 9.09
C ASP A 28 0.42 16.47 9.72
N LYS A 29 -0.85 16.78 10.04
CA LYS A 29 -1.81 15.81 10.55
C LYS A 29 -2.18 14.76 9.50
N GLY A 30 -2.48 15.20 8.28
CA GLY A 30 -2.71 14.31 7.15
C GLY A 30 -1.47 13.46 6.84
N TYR A 31 -0.26 13.98 7.07
CA TYR A 31 0.98 13.29 6.73
C TYR A 31 1.14 12.08 7.63
N THR A 32 0.94 12.29 8.93
CA THR A 32 0.95 11.24 9.94
C THR A 32 -0.14 10.20 9.66
N GLU A 33 -1.35 10.63 9.31
CA GLU A 33 -2.45 9.74 8.97
C GLU A 33 -2.18 8.91 7.72
N THR A 34 -1.60 9.51 6.67
CA THR A 34 -1.22 8.81 5.44
C THR A 34 -0.07 7.83 5.68
N GLN A 35 0.96 8.21 6.44
CA GLN A 35 2.05 7.30 6.81
C GLN A 35 1.55 6.09 7.61
N GLN A 36 0.64 6.30 8.57
CA GLN A 36 0.02 5.21 9.32
C GLN A 36 -0.84 4.30 8.44
N LEU A 37 -1.54 4.87 7.44
CA LEU A 37 -2.33 4.09 6.49
C LEU A 37 -1.42 3.21 5.62
N LEU A 38 -0.36 3.79 5.05
CA LEU A 38 0.61 3.06 4.24
C LEU A 38 1.31 1.95 5.03
N GLU A 39 1.65 2.20 6.30
CA GLU A 39 2.26 1.20 7.18
C GLU A 39 1.31 0.01 7.42
N ARG A 40 0.03 0.28 7.73
CA ARG A 40 -0.98 -0.77 7.89
C ARG A 40 -1.14 -1.58 6.61
N MET A 41 -1.16 -0.93 5.45
CA MET A 41 -1.25 -1.61 4.16
C MET A 41 -0.05 -2.52 3.90
N SER A 42 1.17 -2.04 4.19
CA SER A 42 2.40 -2.83 4.07
C SER A 42 2.34 -4.11 4.91
N VAL A 43 1.88 -4.00 6.16
CA VAL A 43 1.71 -5.14 7.07
C VAL A 43 0.64 -6.12 6.59
N GLU A 44 -0.51 -5.63 6.08
CA GLU A 44 -1.55 -6.51 5.55
C GLU A 44 -1.09 -7.23 4.27
N LEU A 45 -0.43 -6.51 3.35
CA LEU A 45 0.16 -7.11 2.15
C LEU A 45 1.18 -8.19 2.49
N ASP A 46 2.01 -7.97 3.51
CA ASP A 46 2.96 -8.97 3.98
C ASP A 46 2.26 -10.25 4.47
N LYS A 47 1.21 -10.12 5.30
CA LYS A 47 0.40 -11.29 5.74
C LYS A 47 -0.24 -12.03 4.56
N MET A 48 -0.69 -11.29 3.56
CA MET A 48 -1.32 -11.84 2.36
C MET A 48 -0.28 -12.59 1.50
N ILE A 49 0.93 -12.04 1.35
CA ILE A 49 2.05 -12.66 0.63
C ILE A 49 2.41 -14.02 1.25
N HIS A 50 2.42 -14.12 2.57
CA HIS A 50 2.73 -15.36 3.29
C HIS A 50 1.72 -16.50 3.06
N SER A 51 0.49 -16.17 2.69
CA SER A 51 -0.59 -17.15 2.45
C SER A 51 -0.95 -17.33 0.96
N ALA A 52 -0.30 -16.56 0.09
CA ALA A 52 -0.56 -16.51 -1.34
C ALA A 52 0.17 -17.61 -2.14
N ASN A 53 -0.45 -18.01 -3.24
CA ASN A 53 0.22 -18.85 -4.24
C ASN A 53 1.26 -18.02 -5.05
N PRO A 54 2.11 -18.66 -5.89
CA PRO A 54 3.17 -17.94 -6.60
C PRO A 54 2.70 -16.76 -7.47
N GLU A 55 1.60 -16.92 -8.22
CA GLU A 55 1.07 -15.84 -9.08
C GLU A 55 0.52 -14.66 -8.26
N GLN A 56 -0.18 -14.97 -7.17
CA GLN A 56 -0.72 -13.99 -6.23
C GLN A 56 0.39 -13.26 -5.49
N ARG A 57 1.42 -13.99 -5.06
CA ARG A 57 2.58 -13.44 -4.37
C ARG A 57 3.28 -12.41 -5.23
N ASP A 58 3.45 -12.65 -6.53
CA ASP A 58 4.05 -11.68 -7.43
C ASP A 58 3.21 -10.40 -7.54
N ALA A 59 1.88 -10.52 -7.62
CA ALA A 59 0.98 -9.37 -7.65
C ALA A 59 1.01 -8.57 -6.34
N LEU A 60 0.94 -9.26 -5.20
CA LEU A 60 0.99 -8.64 -3.88
C LEU A 60 2.36 -8.02 -3.58
N SER A 61 3.45 -8.63 -4.04
CA SER A 61 4.80 -8.07 -3.89
C SER A 61 4.96 -6.78 -4.69
N ARG A 62 4.37 -6.69 -5.89
CA ARG A 62 4.34 -5.44 -6.67
C ARG A 62 3.55 -4.34 -5.94
N ALA A 63 2.40 -4.70 -5.36
CA ALA A 63 1.61 -3.75 -4.57
C ALA A 63 2.39 -3.27 -3.32
N GLN A 64 3.09 -4.18 -2.63
CA GLN A 64 3.91 -3.84 -1.47
C GLN A 64 5.05 -2.87 -1.85
N GLN A 65 5.71 -3.10 -2.99
CA GLN A 65 6.73 -2.19 -3.51
C GLN A 65 6.15 -0.79 -3.78
N GLN A 66 4.97 -0.69 -4.40
CA GLN A 66 4.33 0.59 -4.67
C GLN A 66 3.95 1.36 -3.38
N VAL A 67 3.55 0.64 -2.33
CA VAL A 67 3.29 1.23 -1.00
C VAL A 67 4.58 1.78 -0.40
N GLN A 68 5.68 1.04 -0.48
CA GLN A 68 6.99 1.50 -0.02
C GLN A 68 7.50 2.71 -0.80
N ASP A 69 7.35 2.70 -2.13
CA ASP A 69 7.73 3.82 -2.98
C ASP A 69 6.92 5.08 -2.60
N CYS A 70 5.62 4.93 -2.34
CA CYS A 70 4.77 6.02 -1.86
C CYS A 70 5.22 6.53 -0.47
N GLN A 71 5.55 5.64 0.48
CA GLN A 71 6.09 6.05 1.79
C GLN A 71 7.40 6.83 1.65
N ASN A 72 8.29 6.36 0.78
CA ASN A 72 9.56 7.01 0.48
C ASN A 72 9.33 8.41 -0.13
N ASP A 73 8.43 8.53 -1.11
CA ASP A 73 8.09 9.80 -1.74
C ASP A 73 7.51 10.79 -0.71
N PHE A 74 6.68 10.32 0.21
CA PHE A 74 6.18 11.16 1.31
C PHE A 74 7.32 11.65 2.21
N ILE A 75 8.24 10.77 2.62
CA ILE A 75 9.39 11.14 3.47
C ILE A 75 10.28 12.16 2.75
N LEU A 76 10.61 11.89 1.49
CA LEU A 76 11.51 12.74 0.70
C LEU A 76 10.87 14.07 0.29
N GLY A 77 9.55 14.11 0.08
CA GLY A 77 8.82 15.33 -0.25
C GLY A 77 8.44 16.20 0.95
N PHE A 78 8.51 15.68 2.17
CA PHE A 78 8.26 16.44 3.40
C PHE A 78 9.51 17.19 3.92
N ASP A 79 10.72 16.77 3.51
CA ASP A 79 12.00 17.32 3.97
C ASP A 79 12.49 18.57 3.17
N THR A 80 11.68 19.11 2.25
CA THR A 80 12.02 20.30 1.41
C THR A 80 11.03 21.44 1.56
#